data_AF-A0A7C3MIB4-F1
#
_entry.id   AF-A0A7C3MIB4-F1
#
_cell.length_a   1.000
_cell.length_b   1.000
_cell.length_c   1.000
_cell.angle_alpha   90.00
_cell.angle_beta   90.00
_cell.angle_gamma   90.00
#
_symmetry.space_group_name_H-M   'P 1'
#
loop_
_entity.id
_entity.type
_entity.pdbx_description
1 polymer ?
#
loop_
_entity_poly.entity_id
_entity_poly.type
_entity_poly.pdbx_seq_one_letter_code
_entity_poly.pdbx_strand_id
1 'polypeptide(L)'
;MFHIPIEWEETARELLNKKGTILVLGLTNAGKSTFVKYLADLGIQNGLKVAVINSDLGQADIGLPGTISLIYPEGELSSSENIFVDSWYFVGEITPVGKFLQVITGVRKLLDEAKEKADLIIINTCGLVQGRLGKILKYYKTSLINPDFIVGIYFLNELDSLLKIIGRFAKKVYKVPRSPYARERGPEERKEFREKRYEKYFQDSKILVFPLFLVYSIDKYVDFTKEDYRERLVGLLDKREKLLSLGIVKNIDLEKRIIYIFTPLKNPQEVKRIEIGGIKLKIIKETQ
;
A
#
# COMPACT_ATOMS: atom_id res chain seq x y z
N MET A 1 -13.15 2.36 -21.03
CA MET A 1 -12.03 1.46 -21.40
C MET A 1 -10.74 2.25 -21.25
N PHE A 2 -9.76 1.76 -20.49
CA PHE A 2 -8.47 2.45 -20.33
C PHE A 2 -7.66 2.30 -21.63
N HIS A 3 -6.96 3.34 -22.05
CA HIS A 3 -6.00 3.23 -23.16
C HIS A 3 -4.77 2.47 -22.71
N ILE A 4 -4.51 1.32 -23.34
CA ILE A 4 -3.34 0.48 -23.13
C ILE A 4 -2.40 0.67 -24.33
N PRO A 5 -1.20 1.27 -24.14
CA PRO A 5 -0.19 1.36 -25.19
C PRO A 5 0.27 -0.04 -25.66
N ILE A 6 0.63 -0.18 -26.94
CA ILE A 6 1.04 -1.48 -27.50
C ILE A 6 2.27 -2.04 -26.78
N GLU A 7 3.18 -1.18 -26.34
CA GLU A 7 4.38 -1.57 -25.59
C GLU A 7 4.02 -2.14 -24.21
N TRP A 8 2.88 -1.73 -23.64
CA TRP A 8 2.37 -2.34 -22.40
C TRP A 8 1.85 -3.74 -22.67
N GLU A 9 1.15 -3.96 -23.79
CA GLU A 9 0.64 -5.28 -24.18
C GLU A 9 1.78 -6.26 -24.44
N GLU A 10 2.78 -5.86 -25.24
CA GLU A 10 3.96 -6.66 -25.55
C GLU A 10 4.73 -7.02 -24.27
N THR A 11 4.97 -6.03 -23.41
CA THR A 11 5.64 -6.22 -22.13
C THR A 11 4.84 -7.17 -21.23
N ALA A 12 3.51 -6.99 -21.15
CA ALA A 12 2.66 -7.86 -20.35
C ALA A 12 2.72 -9.31 -20.83
N ARG A 13 2.59 -9.56 -22.14
CA ARG A 13 2.69 -10.91 -22.72
C ARG A 13 4.03 -11.58 -22.39
N GLU A 14 5.14 -10.86 -22.51
CA GLU A 14 6.45 -11.39 -22.11
C GLU A 14 6.50 -11.77 -20.61
N LEU A 15 5.94 -10.92 -19.75
CA LEU A 15 5.95 -11.11 -18.30
C LEU A 15 5.08 -12.30 -17.86
N LEU A 16 3.93 -12.49 -18.50
CA LEU A 16 3.04 -13.64 -18.25
C LEU A 16 3.75 -14.97 -18.52
N ASN A 17 4.50 -15.05 -19.63
CA ASN A 17 5.25 -16.25 -19.99
C ASN A 17 6.40 -16.54 -19.01
N LYS A 18 7.09 -15.49 -18.54
CA LYS A 18 8.26 -15.66 -17.67
C LYS A 18 7.92 -15.87 -16.19
N LYS A 19 6.79 -15.31 -15.74
CA LYS A 19 6.32 -15.36 -14.33
C LYS A 19 7.33 -14.75 -13.35
N GLY A 20 7.01 -14.72 -12.07
CA GLY A 20 7.90 -14.25 -11.00
C GLY A 20 7.56 -12.85 -10.50
N THR A 21 8.55 -12.22 -9.85
CA THR A 21 8.37 -10.95 -9.12
C THR A 21 8.67 -9.74 -9.99
N ILE A 22 7.70 -8.86 -10.14
CA ILE A 22 7.74 -7.70 -11.03
C ILE A 22 7.62 -6.43 -10.19
N LEU A 23 8.60 -5.54 -10.29
CA LEU A 23 8.57 -4.23 -9.64
C LEU A 23 8.17 -3.14 -10.64
N VAL A 24 7.08 -2.43 -10.37
CA VAL A 24 6.59 -1.35 -11.24
C VAL A 24 7.02 0.02 -10.69
N LEU A 25 7.70 0.81 -11.53
CA LEU A 25 8.29 2.10 -11.21
C LEU A 25 7.86 3.19 -12.20
N GLY A 26 7.96 4.46 -11.78
CA GLY A 26 7.51 5.62 -12.56
C GLY A 26 7.03 6.75 -11.66
N LEU A 27 6.98 7.97 -12.20
CA LEU A 27 6.49 9.14 -11.50
C LEU A 27 5.04 8.97 -11.03
N THR A 28 4.63 9.82 -10.10
CA THR A 28 3.21 9.97 -9.75
C THR A 28 2.40 10.22 -11.02
N ASN A 29 1.23 9.58 -11.16
CA ASN A 29 0.36 9.68 -12.34
C ASN A 29 0.94 9.15 -13.67
N ALA A 30 2.05 8.40 -13.67
CA ALA A 30 2.60 7.79 -14.89
C ALA A 30 1.74 6.65 -15.48
N GLY A 31 0.70 6.19 -14.78
CA GLY A 31 -0.14 5.05 -15.19
C GLY A 31 0.22 3.71 -14.54
N LYS A 32 1.08 3.71 -13.50
CA LYS A 32 1.50 2.49 -12.79
C LYS A 32 0.33 1.63 -12.30
N SER A 33 -0.63 2.24 -11.60
CA SER A 33 -1.81 1.51 -11.12
C SER A 33 -2.60 0.88 -12.26
N THR A 34 -2.73 1.57 -13.40
CA THR A 34 -3.41 1.04 -14.59
C THR A 34 -2.65 -0.15 -15.17
N PHE A 35 -1.34 -0.04 -15.34
CA PHE A 35 -0.50 -1.15 -15.82
C PHE A 35 -0.57 -2.36 -14.88
N VAL A 36 -0.53 -2.13 -13.57
CA VAL A 36 -0.63 -3.17 -12.55
C VAL A 36 -1.96 -3.91 -12.64
N LYS A 37 -3.09 -3.18 -12.75
CA LYS A 37 -4.42 -3.79 -12.92
C LYS A 37 -4.50 -4.57 -14.23
N TYR A 38 -4.05 -3.98 -15.34
CA TYR A 38 -4.04 -4.64 -16.64
C TYR A 38 -3.24 -5.94 -16.64
N LEU A 39 -2.01 -5.92 -16.11
CA LEU A 39 -1.15 -7.09 -16.03
C LEU A 39 -1.74 -8.17 -15.10
N ALA A 40 -2.36 -7.77 -13.99
CA ALA A 40 -3.04 -8.69 -13.09
C ALA A 40 -4.24 -9.36 -13.77
N ASP A 41 -5.11 -8.59 -14.42
CA ASP A 41 -6.29 -9.08 -15.13
C ASP A 41 -5.89 -10.09 -16.23
N LEU A 42 -4.87 -9.76 -17.02
CA LEU A 42 -4.32 -10.70 -18.01
C LEU A 42 -3.75 -11.97 -17.36
N GLY A 43 -3.07 -11.85 -16.22
CA GLY A 43 -2.55 -13.01 -15.48
C GLY A 43 -3.66 -13.96 -15.05
N ILE A 44 -4.75 -13.41 -14.50
CA ILE A 44 -5.93 -14.17 -14.10
C ILE A 44 -6.57 -14.85 -15.31
N GLN A 45 -6.76 -14.12 -16.41
CA GLN A 45 -7.33 -14.65 -17.66
C GLN A 45 -6.48 -15.78 -18.27
N ASN A 46 -5.16 -15.78 -18.02
CA ASN A 46 -4.24 -16.84 -18.43
C ASN A 46 -4.08 -17.95 -17.37
N GLY A 47 -4.94 -17.99 -16.34
CA GLY A 47 -4.97 -19.03 -15.32
C GLY A 47 -3.80 -19.00 -14.34
N LEU A 48 -3.08 -17.87 -14.23
CA LEU A 48 -1.97 -17.72 -13.28
C LEU A 48 -2.50 -17.39 -11.88
N LYS A 49 -1.79 -17.87 -10.85
CA LYS A 49 -1.99 -17.36 -9.49
C LYS A 49 -1.31 -16.01 -9.37
N VAL A 50 -2.09 -14.95 -9.37
CA VAL A 50 -1.59 -13.57 -9.29
C VAL A 50 -1.61 -13.08 -7.84
N ALA A 51 -0.56 -12.37 -7.45
CA ALA A 51 -0.53 -11.55 -6.25
C ALA A 51 -0.20 -10.10 -6.61
N VAL A 52 -0.89 -9.14 -6.00
CA VAL A 52 -0.56 -7.71 -6.15
C VAL A 52 -0.20 -7.14 -4.79
N ILE A 53 0.99 -6.55 -4.70
CA ILE A 53 1.45 -5.81 -3.52
C ILE A 53 1.41 -4.32 -3.85
N ASN A 54 0.52 -3.57 -3.20
CA ASN A 54 0.52 -2.12 -3.27
C ASN A 54 1.36 -1.50 -2.15
N SER A 55 2.46 -0.85 -2.52
CA SER A 55 3.34 -0.14 -1.58
C SER A 55 3.34 1.39 -1.73
N ASP A 56 2.34 1.93 -2.43
CA ASP A 56 2.04 3.36 -2.42
C ASP A 56 1.10 3.69 -1.24
N LEU A 57 1.65 4.40 -0.25
CA LEU A 57 0.94 4.75 0.97
C LEU A 57 -0.09 5.87 0.78
N GLY A 58 0.05 6.69 -0.26
CA GLY A 58 -0.74 7.91 -0.46
C GLY A 58 -1.88 7.76 -1.44
N GLN A 59 -1.75 6.83 -2.41
CA GLN A 59 -2.76 6.53 -3.43
C GLN A 59 -2.97 5.03 -3.51
N ALA A 60 -3.89 4.51 -2.69
CA ALA A 60 -4.25 3.12 -2.69
C ALA A 60 -5.44 2.89 -3.64
N ASP A 61 -5.18 2.77 -4.95
CA ASP A 61 -6.19 2.19 -5.86
C ASP A 61 -6.50 0.74 -5.44
N ILE A 62 -5.53 0.08 -4.80
CA ILE A 62 -5.59 -1.25 -4.18
C ILE A 62 -5.20 -1.09 -2.70
N GLY A 63 -6.05 -1.56 -1.78
CA GLY A 63 -5.86 -1.43 -0.34
C GLY A 63 -6.33 -0.10 0.26
N LEU A 64 -5.78 0.25 1.43
CA LEU A 64 -6.07 1.49 2.16
C LEU A 64 -4.84 2.40 2.27
N PRO A 65 -5.03 3.73 2.25
CA PRO A 65 -3.94 4.66 2.48
C PRO A 65 -3.30 4.43 3.87
N GLY A 66 -2.01 4.73 4.00
CA GLY A 66 -1.27 4.45 5.23
C GLY A 66 -0.88 2.98 5.44
N THR A 67 -1.18 2.10 4.49
CA THR A 67 -0.85 0.67 4.55
C THR A 67 -0.08 0.22 3.31
N ILE A 68 0.63 -0.89 3.45
CA ILE A 68 1.05 -1.72 2.31
C ILE A 68 0.08 -2.89 2.28
N SER A 69 -0.46 -3.21 1.12
CA SER A 69 -1.51 -4.24 0.99
C SER A 69 -1.08 -5.32 0.01
N LEU A 70 -1.42 -6.57 0.34
CA LEU A 70 -1.32 -7.74 -0.51
C LEU A 70 -2.73 -8.23 -0.81
N ILE A 71 -2.97 -8.52 -2.08
CA ILE A 71 -4.20 -9.15 -2.55
C ILE A 71 -3.89 -10.33 -3.48
N TYR A 72 -4.77 -11.33 -3.43
CA TYR A 72 -4.87 -12.41 -4.40
C TYR A 72 -6.20 -12.25 -5.14
N PRO A 73 -6.24 -11.51 -6.26
CA PRO A 73 -7.49 -11.24 -6.97
C PRO A 73 -8.14 -12.54 -7.49
N GLU A 74 -9.40 -12.77 -7.10
CA GLU A 74 -10.23 -13.88 -7.58
C GLU A 74 -10.93 -13.57 -8.92
N GLY A 75 -10.88 -12.31 -9.36
CA GLY A 75 -11.48 -11.80 -10.60
C GLY A 75 -10.85 -10.47 -11.02
N GLU A 76 -11.38 -9.86 -12.08
CA GLU A 76 -10.79 -8.64 -12.66
C GLU A 76 -10.75 -7.46 -11.67
N LEU A 77 -9.56 -6.87 -11.49
CA LEU A 77 -9.32 -5.70 -10.65
C LEU A 77 -9.84 -4.40 -11.24
N SER A 78 -10.07 -4.37 -12.54
CA SER A 78 -10.65 -3.23 -13.24
C SER A 78 -12.14 -3.03 -12.90
N SER A 79 -12.85 -4.10 -12.52
CA SER A 79 -14.29 -4.09 -12.19
C SER A 79 -14.59 -4.08 -10.68
N SER A 80 -13.61 -4.38 -9.82
CA SER A 80 -13.82 -4.42 -8.38
C SER A 80 -13.83 -3.02 -7.74
N GLU A 81 -14.99 -2.62 -7.21
CA GLU A 81 -15.12 -1.46 -6.32
C GLU A 81 -14.79 -1.81 -4.85
N ASN A 82 -14.65 -3.09 -4.52
CA ASN A 82 -14.51 -3.56 -3.15
C ASN A 82 -13.05 -3.54 -2.69
N ILE A 83 -12.85 -3.09 -1.44
CA ILE A 83 -11.54 -3.06 -0.79
C ILE A 83 -11.31 -4.47 -0.23
N PHE A 84 -10.92 -5.40 -1.08
CA PHE A 84 -10.44 -6.70 -0.61
C PHE A 84 -8.94 -6.60 -0.30
N VAL A 85 -8.54 -7.09 0.88
CA VAL A 85 -7.15 -7.12 1.34
C VAL A 85 -6.94 -8.44 2.08
N ASP A 86 -6.10 -9.32 1.53
CA ASP A 86 -5.77 -10.62 2.12
C ASP A 86 -4.78 -10.48 3.27
N SER A 87 -3.81 -9.59 3.10
CA SER A 87 -2.78 -9.30 4.09
C SER A 87 -2.27 -7.88 3.90
N TRP A 88 -1.73 -7.30 4.96
CA TRP A 88 -1.37 -5.88 4.99
C TRP A 88 -0.44 -5.54 6.14
N TYR A 89 0.23 -4.41 5.98
CA TYR A 89 1.20 -3.89 6.91
C TYR A 89 0.90 -2.42 7.21
N PHE A 90 0.77 -2.10 8.50
CA PHE A 90 0.51 -0.72 8.92
C PHE A 90 1.78 0.12 8.87
N VAL A 91 1.73 1.24 8.14
CA VAL A 91 2.78 2.28 8.19
C VAL A 91 2.27 3.53 8.92
N GLY A 92 0.98 3.84 8.78
CA GLY A 92 0.33 4.94 9.48
C GLY A 92 0.65 6.32 8.93
N GLU A 93 1.26 6.41 7.74
CA GLU A 93 1.61 7.66 7.05
C GLU A 93 1.26 7.58 5.56
N ILE A 94 0.93 8.72 4.94
CA ILE A 94 0.67 8.80 3.49
C ILE A 94 1.93 9.08 2.65
N THR A 95 3.05 9.39 3.29
CA THR A 95 4.36 9.60 2.65
C THR A 95 5.35 8.56 3.16
N PRO A 96 6.20 8.00 2.28
CA PRO A 96 7.25 7.10 2.74
C PRO A 96 8.39 7.84 3.46
N VAL A 97 8.53 9.17 3.28
CA VAL A 97 9.61 9.95 3.90
C VAL A 97 9.50 9.87 5.43
N GLY A 98 10.60 9.53 6.10
CA GLY A 98 10.62 9.25 7.55
C GLY A 98 10.20 7.83 7.93
N LYS A 99 9.69 7.04 6.98
CA LYS A 99 9.16 5.68 7.21
C LYS A 99 9.76 4.60 6.31
N PHE A 100 10.98 4.81 5.80
CA PHE A 100 11.60 3.89 4.85
C PHE A 100 11.76 2.47 5.40
N LEU A 101 12.16 2.32 6.67
CA LEU A 101 12.33 1.01 7.29
C LEU A 101 11.01 0.24 7.37
N GLN A 102 9.94 0.91 7.81
CA GLN A 102 8.59 0.33 7.89
C GLN A 102 8.10 -0.07 6.50
N VAL A 103 8.30 0.79 5.50
CA VAL A 103 7.90 0.52 4.11
C VAL A 103 8.65 -0.67 3.53
N ILE A 104 9.96 -0.71 3.71
CA ILE A 104 10.82 -1.78 3.16
C ILE A 104 10.51 -3.12 3.87
N THR A 105 10.35 -3.10 5.19
CA THR A 105 10.00 -4.27 6.00
C THR A 105 8.62 -4.82 5.64
N GLY A 106 7.62 -3.95 5.54
CA GLY A 106 6.25 -4.36 5.18
C GLY A 106 6.18 -4.98 3.79
N VAL A 107 6.89 -4.42 2.81
CA VAL A 107 6.98 -5.01 1.47
C VAL A 107 7.62 -6.40 1.51
N ARG A 108 8.70 -6.58 2.29
CA ARG A 108 9.37 -7.89 2.38
C ARG A 108 8.46 -8.95 2.99
N LYS A 109 7.82 -8.64 4.13
CA LYS A 109 6.91 -9.57 4.81
C LYS A 109 5.78 -10.05 3.87
N LEU A 110 5.18 -9.11 3.13
CA LEU A 110 4.11 -9.44 2.19
C LEU A 110 4.63 -10.16 0.93
N LEU A 111 5.86 -9.87 0.50
CA LEU A 111 6.49 -10.60 -0.61
C LEU A 111 6.79 -12.05 -0.23
N ASP A 112 7.23 -12.31 1.00
CA ASP A 112 7.43 -13.67 1.52
C ASP A 112 6.13 -14.47 1.45
N GLU A 113 5.03 -13.91 1.96
CA GLU A 113 3.70 -14.51 1.89
C GLU A 113 3.23 -14.73 0.43
N ALA A 114 3.46 -13.76 -0.46
CA ALA A 114 3.08 -13.85 -1.87
C ALA A 114 3.82 -14.99 -2.59
N LYS A 115 5.12 -15.19 -2.31
CA LYS A 115 5.96 -16.21 -2.95
C LYS A 115 5.52 -17.65 -2.66
N GLU A 116 4.81 -17.87 -1.56
CA GLU A 116 4.28 -19.20 -1.23
C GLU A 116 3.07 -19.60 -2.09
N LYS A 117 2.37 -18.62 -2.69
CA LYS A 117 1.03 -18.84 -3.27
C LYS A 117 0.88 -18.38 -4.71
N ALA A 118 1.73 -17.48 -5.20
CA ALA A 118 1.56 -16.83 -6.50
C ALA A 118 2.69 -17.16 -7.49
N ASP A 119 2.29 -17.37 -8.74
CA ASP A 119 3.18 -17.50 -9.90
C ASP A 119 3.68 -16.12 -10.36
N LEU A 120 2.80 -15.12 -10.31
CA LEU A 120 3.05 -13.76 -10.79
C LEU A 120 2.82 -12.76 -9.66
N ILE A 121 3.88 -12.09 -9.21
CA ILE A 121 3.81 -11.14 -8.10
C ILE A 121 4.10 -9.74 -8.64
N ILE A 122 3.11 -8.86 -8.60
CA ILE A 122 3.20 -7.51 -9.15
C ILE A 122 3.28 -6.51 -7.99
N ILE A 123 4.41 -5.82 -7.86
CA ILE A 123 4.65 -4.85 -6.78
C ILE A 123 4.49 -3.43 -7.32
N ASN A 124 3.37 -2.79 -6.99
CA ASN A 124 3.14 -1.37 -7.24
C ASN A 124 3.91 -0.53 -6.21
N THR A 125 4.49 0.59 -6.66
CA THR A 125 5.31 1.45 -5.80
C THR A 125 4.90 2.91 -5.88
N CYS A 126 5.26 3.68 -4.84
CA CYS A 126 5.03 5.13 -4.82
C CYS A 126 5.82 5.87 -5.92
N GLY A 127 5.32 7.05 -6.32
CA GLY A 127 5.94 7.91 -7.33
C GLY A 127 7.26 8.60 -6.95
N LEU A 128 7.76 8.40 -5.73
CA LEU A 128 9.03 8.96 -5.26
C LEU A 128 10.24 8.27 -5.92
N VAL A 129 10.59 8.69 -7.13
CA VAL A 129 11.71 8.16 -7.95
C VAL A 129 12.85 9.17 -8.16
N GLN A 130 12.62 10.44 -7.85
CA GLN A 130 13.58 11.54 -8.01
C GLN A 130 14.17 12.00 -6.66
N GLY A 131 15.26 12.77 -6.74
CA GLY A 131 15.97 13.30 -5.58
C GLY A 131 16.73 12.25 -4.77
N ARG A 132 17.51 12.71 -3.77
CA ARG A 132 18.33 11.85 -2.91
C ARG A 132 17.48 10.79 -2.20
N LEU A 133 16.36 11.21 -1.60
CA LEU A 133 15.47 10.33 -0.84
C LEU A 133 14.79 9.27 -1.71
N GLY A 134 14.34 9.64 -2.92
CA GLY A 134 13.77 8.68 -3.86
C GLY A 134 14.78 7.63 -4.32
N LYS A 135 16.01 8.04 -4.63
CA LYS A 135 17.10 7.12 -4.97
C LYS A 135 17.40 6.13 -3.83
N ILE A 136 17.50 6.62 -2.59
CA ILE A 136 17.75 5.77 -1.41
C ILE A 136 16.61 4.75 -1.23
N LEU A 137 15.35 5.21 -1.20
CA LEU A 137 14.20 4.33 -1.02
C LEU A 137 14.15 3.26 -2.11
N LYS A 138 14.27 3.65 -3.38
CA LYS A 138 14.16 2.72 -4.50
C LYS A 138 15.35 1.76 -4.57
N TYR A 139 16.56 2.19 -4.21
CA TYR A 139 17.71 1.30 -4.13
C TYR A 139 17.49 0.17 -3.12
N TYR A 140 17.25 0.51 -1.85
CA TYR A 140 17.12 -0.50 -0.80
C TYR A 140 15.85 -1.34 -0.96
N LYS A 141 14.73 -0.75 -1.40
CA LYS A 141 13.52 -1.50 -1.71
C LYS A 141 13.78 -2.52 -2.82
N THR A 142 14.42 -2.12 -3.92
CA THR A 142 14.69 -3.03 -5.04
C THR A 142 15.70 -4.11 -4.65
N SER A 143 16.75 -3.75 -3.92
CA SER A 143 17.75 -4.71 -3.43
C SER A 143 17.14 -5.78 -2.52
N LEU A 144 16.23 -5.40 -1.61
CA LEU A 144 15.58 -6.35 -0.71
C LEU A 144 14.53 -7.23 -1.41
N ILE A 145 13.80 -6.66 -2.38
CA ILE A 145 12.84 -7.41 -3.19
C ILE A 145 13.57 -8.41 -4.09
N ASN A 146 14.72 -8.01 -4.66
CA ASN A 146 15.46 -8.74 -5.68
C ASN A 146 14.52 -9.27 -6.79
N PRO A 147 13.82 -8.37 -7.52
CA PRO A 147 12.76 -8.76 -8.43
C PRO A 147 13.33 -9.45 -9.67
N ASP A 148 12.57 -10.36 -10.28
CA ASP A 148 12.93 -10.93 -11.58
C ASP A 148 12.92 -9.85 -12.67
N PHE A 149 11.91 -8.97 -12.64
CA PHE A 149 11.72 -7.94 -13.64
C PHE A 149 11.42 -6.58 -13.02
N ILE A 150 11.90 -5.53 -13.69
CA ILE A 150 11.50 -4.15 -13.40
C ILE A 150 10.78 -3.60 -14.61
N VAL A 151 9.61 -3.01 -14.40
CA VAL A 151 8.90 -2.22 -15.42
C VAL A 151 8.98 -0.75 -15.02
N GLY A 152 9.74 0.04 -15.77
CA GLY A 152 9.76 1.48 -15.65
C GLY A 152 8.79 2.11 -16.64
N ILE A 153 7.80 2.84 -16.15
CA ILE A 153 6.89 3.64 -16.98
C ILE A 153 7.46 5.06 -17.10
N TYR A 154 7.84 5.43 -18.30
CA TYR A 154 8.59 6.65 -18.64
C TYR A 154 7.69 7.78 -19.13
N PHE A 155 7.96 9.00 -18.67
CA PHE A 155 7.45 10.21 -19.32
C PHE A 155 8.50 10.88 -20.21
N LEU A 156 9.79 10.83 -19.82
CA LEU A 156 10.93 11.32 -20.62
C LEU A 156 12.20 10.47 -20.34
N ASN A 157 13.04 10.91 -19.40
CA ASN A 157 14.31 10.28 -19.01
C ASN A 157 14.48 10.21 -17.48
N GLU A 158 13.42 10.47 -16.72
CA GLU A 158 13.46 10.68 -15.28
C GLU A 158 13.91 9.45 -14.48
N LEU A 159 13.71 8.25 -15.05
CA LEU A 159 14.08 6.99 -14.44
C LEU A 159 15.50 6.53 -14.81
N ASP A 160 16.16 7.15 -15.79
CA ASP A 160 17.39 6.59 -16.37
C ASP A 160 18.52 6.47 -15.35
N SER A 161 18.75 7.52 -14.55
CA SER A 161 19.79 7.48 -13.51
C SER A 161 19.48 6.45 -12.42
N LEU A 162 18.20 6.22 -12.13
CA LEU A 162 17.77 5.26 -11.13
C LEU A 162 17.91 3.82 -11.66
N LEU A 163 17.39 3.55 -12.87
CA LEU A 163 17.41 2.21 -13.48
C LEU A 163 18.83 1.74 -13.81
N LYS A 164 19.77 2.64 -14.12
CA LYS A 164 21.21 2.30 -14.21
C LYS A 164 21.76 1.69 -12.92
N ILE A 165 21.23 2.10 -11.77
CA ILE A 165 21.67 1.60 -10.47
C ILE A 165 20.89 0.35 -10.12
N ILE A 166 19.56 0.43 -10.05
CA ILE A 166 18.75 -0.66 -9.51
C ILE A 166 18.48 -1.80 -10.50
N GLY A 167 18.68 -1.57 -11.80
CA GLY A 167 18.51 -2.58 -12.84
C GLY A 167 19.41 -3.80 -12.65
N ARG A 168 20.55 -3.64 -11.96
CA ARG A 168 21.48 -4.74 -11.62
C ARG A 168 20.87 -5.82 -10.71
N PHE A 169 19.77 -5.51 -10.03
CA PHE A 169 19.07 -6.45 -9.14
C PHE A 169 18.00 -7.26 -9.87
N ALA A 170 17.79 -7.02 -11.17
CA ALA A 170 16.75 -7.69 -11.96
C ALA A 170 17.36 -8.39 -13.17
N LYS A 171 16.68 -9.44 -13.65
CA LYS A 171 17.08 -10.19 -14.85
C LYS A 171 16.89 -9.35 -16.12
N LYS A 172 15.81 -8.56 -16.17
CA LYS A 172 15.51 -7.66 -17.29
C LYS A 172 14.76 -6.42 -16.79
N VAL A 173 15.09 -5.28 -17.39
CA VAL A 173 14.39 -4.00 -17.19
C VAL A 173 13.61 -3.68 -18.45
N TYR A 174 12.30 -3.50 -18.31
CA TYR A 174 11.40 -3.06 -19.36
C TYR A 174 11.17 -1.55 -19.21
N LYS A 175 11.30 -0.83 -20.32
CA LYS A 175 10.98 0.60 -20.39
C LYS A 175 9.76 0.74 -21.28
N VAL A 176 8.67 1.26 -20.73
CA VAL A 176 7.42 1.46 -21.46
C VAL A 176 6.98 2.93 -21.36
N PRO A 177 6.35 3.50 -22.39
CA PRO A 177 5.89 4.89 -22.35
C PRO A 177 4.71 5.06 -21.39
N ARG A 178 4.56 6.25 -20.82
CA ARG A 178 3.33 6.71 -20.16
C ARG A 178 2.21 6.75 -21.21
N SER A 179 1.02 6.32 -20.82
CA SER A 179 -0.17 6.47 -21.67
C SER A 179 -0.47 7.97 -21.92
N PRO A 180 -0.73 8.40 -23.16
CA PRO A 180 -1.05 9.80 -23.47
C PRO A 180 -2.34 10.28 -22.79
N TYR A 181 -3.21 9.35 -22.38
CA TYR A 181 -4.45 9.63 -21.66
C TYR A 181 -4.30 9.58 -20.13
N ALA A 182 -3.08 9.40 -19.62
CA ALA A 182 -2.86 9.41 -18.18
C ALA A 182 -3.14 10.82 -17.62
N ARG A 183 -4.24 10.94 -16.88
CA ARG A 183 -4.66 12.18 -16.22
C ARG A 183 -3.89 12.38 -14.92
N GLU A 184 -3.49 13.62 -14.65
CA GLU A 184 -2.99 13.99 -13.34
C GLU A 184 -4.15 14.21 -12.36
N ARG A 185 -4.15 13.46 -11.27
CA ARG A 185 -5.03 13.73 -10.13
C ARG A 185 -4.39 14.82 -9.27
N GLY A 186 -5.14 15.89 -9.02
CA GLY A 186 -4.72 17.00 -8.16
C GLY A 186 -4.57 16.58 -6.69
N PRO A 187 -3.95 17.39 -5.82
CA PRO A 187 -3.88 17.13 -4.38
C PRO A 187 -5.26 16.91 -3.71
N GLU A 188 -6.26 17.71 -4.10
CA GLU A 188 -7.63 17.64 -3.57
C GLU A 188 -8.35 16.37 -4.00
N GLU A 189 -8.37 16.06 -5.30
CA GLU A 189 -8.95 14.80 -5.83
C GLU A 189 -8.31 13.57 -5.15
N ARG A 190 -7.00 13.60 -4.90
CA ARG A 190 -6.31 12.52 -4.17
C ARG A 190 -6.75 12.45 -2.71
N LYS A 191 -7.04 13.58 -2.08
CA LYS A 191 -7.55 13.63 -0.70
C LYS A 191 -8.97 13.06 -0.63
N GLU A 192 -9.86 13.52 -1.50
CA GLU A 192 -11.25 13.03 -1.58
C GLU A 192 -11.29 11.52 -1.85
N PHE A 193 -10.43 11.03 -2.76
CA PHE A 193 -10.34 9.61 -3.03
C PHE A 193 -9.94 8.80 -1.78
N ARG A 194 -8.99 9.31 -0.98
CA ARG A 194 -8.60 8.67 0.29
C ARG A 194 -9.74 8.72 1.31
N GLU A 195 -10.42 9.85 1.44
CA GLU A 195 -11.54 10.01 2.39
C GLU A 195 -12.66 9.00 2.07
N LYS A 196 -13.07 8.90 0.80
CA LYS A 196 -14.05 7.89 0.35
C LYS A 196 -13.63 6.45 0.65
N ARG A 197 -12.34 6.14 0.55
CA ARG A 197 -11.80 4.80 0.89
C ARG A 197 -11.92 4.51 2.38
N TYR A 198 -11.60 5.49 3.22
CA TYR A 198 -11.78 5.34 4.66
C TYR A 198 -13.25 5.25 5.05
N GLU A 199 -14.13 6.09 4.48
CA GLU A 199 -15.57 6.02 4.70
C GLU A 199 -16.11 4.61 4.39
N LYS A 200 -15.78 4.06 3.22
CA LYS A 200 -16.19 2.70 2.84
C LYS A 200 -15.64 1.64 3.80
N TYR A 201 -14.38 1.76 4.22
CA TYR A 201 -13.79 0.80 5.15
C TYR A 201 -14.40 0.85 6.55
N PHE A 202 -14.70 2.06 7.04
CA PHE A 202 -15.21 2.28 8.40
C PHE A 202 -16.75 2.24 8.49
N GLN A 203 -17.47 2.01 7.39
CA GLN A 203 -18.94 2.08 7.34
C GLN A 203 -19.66 1.20 8.40
N ASP A 204 -19.11 0.01 8.69
CA ASP A 204 -19.69 -0.99 9.61
C ASP A 204 -18.92 -1.03 10.95
N SER A 205 -18.26 0.07 11.31
CA SER A 205 -17.41 0.13 12.50
C SER A 205 -18.20 0.42 13.76
N LYS A 206 -17.66 -0.04 14.88
CA LYS A 206 -18.17 0.24 16.23
C LYS A 206 -17.06 0.72 17.13
N ILE A 207 -17.41 1.36 18.23
CA ILE A 207 -16.46 1.74 19.26
C ILE A 207 -16.15 0.49 20.10
N LEU A 208 -14.87 0.12 20.13
CA LEU A 208 -14.31 -0.90 20.99
C LEU A 208 -13.38 -0.26 22.01
N VAL A 209 -13.35 -0.82 23.21
CA VAL A 209 -12.53 -0.33 24.32
C VAL A 209 -11.35 -1.26 24.52
N PHE A 210 -10.15 -0.69 24.58
CA PHE A 210 -8.92 -1.43 24.81
C PHE A 210 -8.16 -0.86 26.01
N PRO A 211 -7.39 -1.69 26.74
CA PRO A 211 -6.46 -1.19 27.73
C PRO A 211 -5.39 -0.31 27.10
N LEU A 212 -5.09 0.83 27.73
CA LEU A 212 -4.14 1.82 27.23
C LEU A 212 -2.71 1.27 27.14
N PHE A 213 -2.36 0.27 27.97
CA PHE A 213 -1.05 -0.36 27.92
C PHE A 213 -0.79 -1.13 26.62
N LEU A 214 -1.81 -1.39 25.78
CA LEU A 214 -1.61 -2.00 24.46
C LEU A 214 -1.10 -0.98 23.44
N VAL A 215 -1.08 0.31 23.76
CA VAL A 215 -0.69 1.37 22.83
C VAL A 215 0.83 1.55 22.85
N TYR A 216 1.45 1.32 21.70
CA TYR A 216 2.89 1.46 21.49
C TYR A 216 3.14 2.11 20.14
N SER A 217 4.13 2.99 20.06
CA SER A 217 4.65 3.40 18.76
C SER A 217 6.14 3.19 18.68
N ILE A 218 6.59 2.67 17.55
CA ILE A 218 7.99 2.27 17.36
C ILE A 218 8.88 3.49 17.08
N ASP A 219 8.33 4.54 16.46
CA ASP A 219 9.12 5.68 16.01
C ASP A 219 8.83 6.99 16.75
N LYS A 220 7.91 6.97 17.72
CA LYS A 220 7.61 8.12 18.59
C LYS A 220 7.26 7.69 20.00
N TYR A 221 7.67 8.51 20.95
CA TYR A 221 7.17 8.42 22.31
C TYR A 221 5.72 8.91 22.35
N VAL A 222 4.80 8.05 22.80
CA VAL A 222 3.38 8.39 22.91
C VAL A 222 3.13 9.03 24.27
N ASP A 223 2.88 10.34 24.27
CA ASP A 223 2.62 11.11 25.49
C ASP A 223 1.20 11.68 25.47
N PHE A 224 0.28 10.94 26.09
CA PHE A 224 -1.13 11.32 26.17
C PHE A 224 -1.38 12.59 26.99
N THR A 225 -0.38 13.11 27.71
CA THR A 225 -0.51 14.36 28.48
C THR A 225 -0.14 15.59 27.65
N LYS A 226 0.59 15.39 26.55
CA LYS A 226 1.12 16.47 25.71
C LYS A 226 0.47 16.54 24.34
N GLU A 227 -0.03 15.43 23.83
CA GLU A 227 -0.61 15.35 22.49
C GLU A 227 -2.02 14.78 22.53
N ASP A 228 -2.92 15.41 21.77
CA ASP A 228 -4.26 14.87 21.51
C ASP A 228 -4.19 13.87 20.36
N TYR A 229 -4.37 12.58 20.69
CA TYR A 229 -4.40 11.50 19.71
C TYR A 229 -5.80 11.20 19.18
N ARG A 230 -6.84 11.96 19.55
CA ARG A 230 -8.17 11.82 18.94
C ARG A 230 -8.09 11.97 17.43
N GLU A 231 -8.92 11.19 16.74
CA GLU A 231 -9.05 11.15 15.29
C GLU A 231 -7.80 10.61 14.56
N ARG A 232 -6.81 10.09 15.29
CA ARG A 232 -5.64 9.43 14.69
C ARG A 232 -6.01 8.03 14.21
N LEU A 233 -5.49 7.69 13.04
CA LEU A 233 -5.52 6.34 12.51
C LEU A 233 -4.55 5.45 13.31
N VAL A 234 -5.01 4.27 13.71
CA VAL A 234 -4.22 3.27 14.42
C VAL A 234 -4.26 1.93 13.69
N GLY A 235 -3.19 1.15 13.82
CA GLY A 235 -3.16 -0.26 13.43
C GLY A 235 -3.40 -1.14 14.66
N LEU A 236 -4.34 -2.08 14.57
CA LEU A 236 -4.61 -3.08 15.61
C LEU A 236 -3.90 -4.38 15.21
N LEU A 237 -2.88 -4.78 15.98
CA LEU A 237 -2.01 -5.91 15.64
C LEU A 237 -2.18 -7.08 16.61
N ASP A 238 -2.00 -8.29 16.09
CA ASP A 238 -1.98 -9.53 16.86
C ASP A 238 -0.61 -9.81 17.52
N LYS A 239 -0.51 -10.95 18.21
CA LYS A 239 0.75 -11.42 18.84
C LYS A 239 1.90 -11.70 17.88
N ARG A 240 1.65 -11.79 16.58
CA ARG A 240 2.64 -12.05 15.51
C ARG A 240 2.97 -10.79 14.73
N GLU A 241 2.54 -9.62 15.21
CA GLU A 241 2.70 -8.34 14.51
C GLU A 241 1.97 -8.29 13.15
N LYS A 242 0.93 -9.11 12.96
CA LYS A 242 0.03 -9.03 11.81
C LYS A 242 -1.04 -7.99 12.08
N LEU A 243 -1.27 -7.11 11.11
CA LEU A 243 -2.36 -6.15 11.16
C LEU A 243 -3.71 -6.88 11.05
N LEU A 244 -4.57 -6.72 12.04
CA LEU A 244 -5.92 -7.30 12.08
C LEU A 244 -6.96 -6.33 11.51
N SER A 245 -6.85 -5.05 11.84
CA SER A 245 -7.78 -4.00 11.43
C SER A 245 -7.15 -2.64 11.63
N LEU A 246 -7.60 -1.65 10.86
CA LEU A 246 -7.41 -0.23 11.20
C LEU A 246 -8.47 0.24 12.18
N GLY A 247 -8.12 1.26 12.96
CA GLY A 247 -9.02 1.93 13.88
C GLY A 247 -8.83 3.44 13.88
N ILE A 248 -9.79 4.17 14.44
CA ILE A 248 -9.69 5.61 14.71
C ILE A 248 -9.85 5.82 16.21
N VAL A 249 -8.91 6.54 16.83
CA VAL A 249 -9.03 6.93 18.23
C VAL A 249 -10.20 7.90 18.39
N LYS A 250 -11.19 7.55 19.20
CA LYS A 250 -12.34 8.41 19.51
C LYS A 250 -12.16 9.15 20.82
N ASN A 251 -11.64 8.46 21.83
CA ASN A 251 -11.41 9.03 23.15
C ASN A 251 -10.31 8.26 23.90
N ILE A 252 -9.73 8.89 24.90
CA ILE A 252 -8.73 8.30 25.81
C ILE A 252 -9.10 8.71 27.23
N ASP A 253 -9.26 7.72 28.11
CA ASP A 253 -9.56 7.91 29.53
C ASP A 253 -8.33 7.46 30.33
N LEU A 254 -7.54 8.44 30.80
CA LEU A 254 -6.28 8.20 31.50
C LEU A 254 -6.49 7.69 32.92
N GLU A 255 -7.60 8.07 33.57
CA GLU A 255 -7.95 7.60 34.92
C GLU A 255 -8.27 6.10 34.88
N LYS A 256 -9.10 5.68 33.93
CA LYS A 256 -9.45 4.26 33.73
C LYS A 256 -8.41 3.48 32.94
N ARG A 257 -7.39 4.16 32.39
CA ARG A 257 -6.33 3.59 31.53
C ARG A 257 -6.91 2.80 30.35
N ILE A 258 -7.85 3.41 29.62
CA ILE A 258 -8.49 2.81 28.44
C ILE A 258 -8.50 3.76 27.24
N ILE A 259 -8.54 3.18 26.05
CA ILE A 259 -8.67 3.88 24.77
C ILE A 259 -9.90 3.37 24.01
N TYR A 260 -10.67 4.30 23.44
CA TYR A 260 -11.86 4.03 22.64
C TYR A 260 -11.49 4.11 21.16
N ILE A 261 -11.67 3.01 20.43
CA ILE A 261 -11.26 2.89 19.04
C ILE A 261 -12.46 2.52 18.19
N PHE A 262 -12.77 3.35 17.20
CA PHE A 262 -13.75 3.06 16.17
C PHE A 262 -13.13 2.18 15.08
N THR A 263 -13.62 0.95 14.93
CA THR A 263 -13.00 -0.05 14.03
C THR A 263 -14.03 -1.09 13.57
N PRO A 264 -13.87 -1.68 12.36
CA PRO A 264 -14.69 -2.80 11.91
C PRO A 264 -14.20 -4.15 12.46
N LEU A 265 -13.26 -4.14 13.43
CA LEU A 265 -12.69 -5.35 14.00
C LEU A 265 -13.77 -6.24 14.65
N LYS A 266 -13.78 -7.52 14.27
CA LYS A 266 -14.74 -8.52 14.80
C LYS A 266 -14.27 -9.16 16.10
N ASN A 267 -12.98 -9.49 16.19
CA ASN A 267 -12.38 -10.25 17.30
C ASN A 267 -11.42 -9.39 18.13
N PRO A 268 -11.89 -8.53 19.05
CA PRO A 268 -11.03 -7.62 19.82
C PRO A 268 -10.00 -8.33 20.69
N GLN A 269 -10.27 -9.57 21.13
CA GLN A 269 -9.38 -10.32 22.02
C GLN A 269 -8.04 -10.72 21.37
N GLU A 270 -7.98 -10.71 20.04
CA GLU A 270 -6.77 -11.02 19.28
C GLU A 270 -5.76 -9.86 19.32
N VAL A 271 -6.21 -8.64 19.60
CA VAL A 271 -5.34 -7.46 19.65
C VAL A 271 -4.36 -7.59 20.81
N LYS A 272 -3.07 -7.44 20.49
CA LYS A 272 -1.96 -7.40 21.46
C LYS A 272 -1.14 -6.12 21.37
N ARG A 273 -1.31 -5.35 20.30
CA ARG A 273 -0.63 -4.06 20.13
C ARG A 273 -1.48 -3.09 19.32
N ILE A 274 -1.43 -1.82 19.69
CA ILE A 274 -2.11 -0.72 19.00
C ILE A 274 -1.03 0.28 18.59
N GLU A 275 -0.74 0.36 17.29
CA GLU A 275 0.25 1.28 16.73
C GLU A 275 -0.41 2.61 16.33
N ILE A 276 0.13 3.73 16.78
CA ILE A 276 -0.39 5.07 16.44
C ILE A 276 0.26 5.61 15.16
N GLY A 277 -0.54 5.83 14.11
CA GLY A 277 -0.11 6.53 12.89
C GLY A 277 -0.03 8.05 13.04
N GLY A 278 0.50 8.75 12.04
CA GLY A 278 0.44 10.22 11.95
C GLY A 278 -0.75 10.73 11.13
N ILE A 279 -1.49 9.85 10.45
CA ILE A 279 -2.71 10.23 9.74
C ILE A 279 -3.80 10.63 10.73
N LYS A 280 -4.35 11.83 10.54
CA LYS A 280 -5.55 12.30 11.22
C LYS A 280 -6.72 12.30 10.23
N LEU A 281 -7.83 11.66 10.60
CA LEU A 281 -9.03 11.56 9.77
C LEU A 281 -10.12 12.44 10.38
N LYS A 282 -10.74 13.32 9.59
CA LYS A 282 -11.93 14.04 10.06
C LYS A 282 -13.03 13.04 10.38
N ILE A 283 -13.89 13.38 11.35
CA ILE A 283 -15.00 12.55 11.86
C ILE A 283 -15.74 11.88 10.70
N ILE A 284 -15.51 10.57 10.55
CA ILE A 284 -16.39 9.70 9.77
C ILE A 284 -17.66 9.58 10.61
N LYS A 285 -18.80 10.00 10.04
CA LYS A 285 -20.09 10.04 10.75
C LYS A 285 -20.36 8.68 11.36
N GLU A 286 -20.68 8.66 12.64
CA GLU A 286 -21.26 7.50 13.29
C GLU A 286 -22.64 7.31 12.68
N THR A 287 -22.84 6.22 11.95
CA THR A 287 -24.20 5.79 11.59
C THR A 287 -24.91 5.47 12.89
N GLN A 288 -25.94 6.26 13.21
CA GLN A 288 -26.79 6.10 14.39
C GLN A 288 -27.49 4.74 14.40
#